data_AF-A0A8S4QUU8-F1
#
_entry.id   AF-A0A8S4QUU8-F1
#
_cell.length_a   1.000
_cell.length_b   1.000
_cell.length_c   1.000
_cell.angle_alpha   90.00
_cell.angle_beta   90.00
_cell.angle_gamma   90.00
#
_symmetry.space_group_name_H-M   'P 1'
#
loop_
_entity.id
_entity.type
_entity.pdbx_description
1 polymer ?
#
loop_
_entity_poly.entity_id
_entity_poly.type
_entity_poly.pdbx_seq_one_letter_code
_entity_poly.pdbx_strand_id
1 'polypeptide(L)'
;QHSAPPKKFARNEECGWNRPDLFVFRTASQQVADGVIFSNYGEFPWMVALLKKSNTNVWVQNDYIGGGSIIHPSVVITVNHKLLQVTPEELKCRAGEWDTQTVNEQFQVQERDADRFVSHEEFFISEKTNTQNSEQQHS
;
A
#
# COMPACT_ATOMS: atom_id res chain seq x y z
N GLN A 1 -31.56 25.05 -4.00
CA GLN A 1 -30.46 25.18 -4.99
C GLN A 1 -29.78 23.82 -5.04
N HIS A 2 -30.04 23.03 -6.09
CA HIS A 2 -29.43 21.71 -6.25
C HIS A 2 -28.04 21.90 -6.85
N SER A 3 -27.00 21.55 -6.09
CA SER A 3 -25.63 21.50 -6.56
C SER A 3 -25.52 20.47 -7.70
N ALA A 4 -24.91 20.88 -8.81
CA ALA A 4 -24.67 19.99 -9.94
C ALA A 4 -23.78 18.81 -9.50
N PRO A 5 -23.99 17.61 -10.07
CA PRO A 5 -23.13 16.46 -9.79
C PRO A 5 -21.67 16.80 -10.17
N PRO A 6 -20.68 16.29 -9.42
CA PRO A 6 -19.28 16.54 -9.72
C PRO A 6 -19.00 16.08 -11.16
N LYS A 7 -18.38 16.95 -11.96
CA LYS A 7 -17.94 16.63 -13.32
C LYS A 7 -17.13 15.34 -13.23
N LYS A 8 -17.61 14.28 -13.88
CA LYS A 8 -16.85 13.04 -14.03
C LYS A 8 -15.53 13.42 -14.69
N PHE A 9 -14.43 13.38 -13.94
CA PHE A 9 -13.11 13.51 -14.52
C PHE A 9 -13.01 12.44 -15.61
N ALA A 10 -12.76 12.86 -16.85
CA ALA A 10 -12.46 11.93 -17.93
C ALA A 10 -11.24 11.15 -17.46
N ARG A 11 -11.43 9.89 -17.09
CA ARG A 11 -10.35 9.02 -16.68
C ARG A 11 -9.56 8.74 -17.95
N ASN A 12 -8.37 9.32 -18.07
CA ASN A 12 -7.41 8.83 -19.05
C ASN A 12 -7.19 7.35 -18.72
N GLU A 13 -7.48 6.45 -19.66
CA GLU A 13 -7.39 4.99 -19.50
C GLU A 13 -5.94 4.48 -19.58
N GLU A 14 -4.98 5.36 -19.38
CA GLU A 14 -3.56 5.07 -19.51
C GLU A 14 -3.00 4.64 -18.15
N CYS A 15 -2.09 3.66 -18.17
CA CYS A 15 -1.44 3.12 -16.99
C CYS A 15 0.08 3.12 -17.15
N GLY A 16 0.82 2.94 -16.05
CA GLY A 16 2.28 2.84 -16.07
C GLY A 16 3.04 4.16 -16.27
N TRP A 17 2.33 5.30 -16.35
CA TRP A 17 2.95 6.61 -16.43
C TRP A 17 3.36 7.12 -15.04
N ASN A 18 4.63 7.48 -14.90
CA ASN A 18 5.12 8.22 -13.76
C ASN A 18 4.84 9.74 -13.91
N ARG A 19 5.25 10.53 -12.92
CA ARG A 19 5.17 12.00 -12.95
C ARG A 19 6.55 12.65 -12.85
N PRO A 20 7.37 12.65 -13.93
CA PRO A 20 8.72 13.22 -13.89
C PRO A 20 8.76 14.71 -13.55
N ASP A 21 7.66 15.42 -13.79
CA ASP A 21 7.44 16.81 -13.40
C ASP A 21 7.50 17.03 -11.88
N LEU A 22 7.26 15.98 -11.08
CA LEU A 22 7.27 16.01 -9.62
C LEU A 22 8.62 15.61 -9.01
N PHE A 23 9.67 15.48 -9.82
CA PHE A 23 11.01 15.14 -9.33
C PHE A 23 11.72 16.37 -8.74
N VAL A 24 11.04 17.04 -7.81
CA VAL A 24 11.43 18.33 -7.21
C VAL A 24 12.63 18.17 -6.27
N PHE A 25 12.82 16.97 -5.72
CA PHE A 25 13.91 16.64 -4.78
C PHE A 25 15.12 15.96 -5.45
N ARG A 26 15.37 16.21 -6.74
CA ARG A 26 16.65 15.85 -7.39
C ARG A 26 17.82 16.67 -6.81
N THR A 27 18.00 16.71 -5.50
CA THR A 27 19.25 17.16 -4.94
C THR A 27 20.20 15.99 -5.08
N ALA A 28 21.23 16.16 -5.92
CA ALA A 28 22.37 15.24 -6.02
C ALA A 28 22.99 14.90 -4.65
N SER A 29 22.67 15.64 -3.58
CA SER A 29 23.08 15.36 -2.20
C SER A 29 22.33 14.22 -1.52
N GLN A 30 21.08 13.88 -1.90
CA GLN A 30 20.35 12.78 -1.26
C GLN A 30 20.82 11.42 -1.76
N GLN A 31 21.30 11.34 -3.00
CA GLN A 31 21.84 10.10 -3.58
C GLN A 31 23.28 9.78 -3.12
N VAL A 32 23.93 10.69 -2.37
CA VAL A 32 25.38 10.58 -2.05
C VAL A 32 25.66 10.53 -0.54
N ALA A 33 24.64 10.58 0.32
CA ALA A 33 24.80 10.15 1.70
C ALA A 33 24.78 8.61 1.74
N ASP A 34 25.94 7.99 1.90
CA ASP A 34 26.14 6.57 2.23
C ASP A 34 25.71 5.52 1.17
N GLY A 35 25.51 5.92 -0.09
CA GLY A 35 25.18 4.98 -1.19
C GLY A 35 23.74 4.46 -1.17
N VAL A 36 22.85 5.11 -0.42
CA VAL A 36 21.43 4.78 -0.36
C VAL A 36 20.68 5.44 -1.53
N ILE A 37 19.84 4.66 -2.22
CA ILE A 37 19.02 5.14 -3.34
C ILE A 37 17.57 5.27 -2.87
N PHE A 38 16.99 6.45 -3.08
CA PHE A 38 15.58 6.74 -2.82
C PHE A 38 14.81 6.91 -4.13
N SER A 39 13.53 6.55 -4.12
CA SER A 39 12.59 6.91 -5.18
C SER A 39 12.37 8.43 -5.20
N ASN A 40 12.17 9.01 -6.37
CA ASN A 40 11.69 10.38 -6.49
C ASN A 40 10.21 10.46 -6.11
N TYR A 41 9.78 11.65 -5.66
CA TYR A 41 8.37 11.93 -5.43
C TYR A 41 7.59 11.78 -6.74
N GLY A 42 6.53 10.97 -6.73
CA GLY A 42 5.73 10.68 -7.92
C GLY A 42 6.38 9.75 -8.96
N GLU A 43 7.48 9.07 -8.63
CA GLU A 43 8.14 8.12 -9.55
C GLU A 43 7.30 6.85 -9.80
N PHE A 44 6.61 6.36 -8.76
CA PHE A 44 5.72 5.20 -8.86
C PHE A 44 4.31 5.54 -8.32
N PRO A 45 3.49 6.33 -9.05
CA PRO A 45 2.21 6.82 -8.54
C PRO A 45 1.19 5.75 -8.18
N TRP A 46 1.37 4.53 -8.71
CA TRP A 46 0.51 3.38 -8.43
C TRP A 46 0.85 2.67 -7.12
N MET A 47 1.95 3.00 -6.42
CA MET A 47 2.30 2.37 -5.16
C MET A 47 1.30 2.71 -4.06
N VAL A 48 0.93 1.68 -3.29
CA VAL A 48 -0.03 1.77 -2.19
C VAL A 48 0.56 1.09 -0.95
N ALA A 49 0.47 1.74 0.19
CA ALA A 49 0.69 1.11 1.49
C ALA A 49 -0.62 0.53 2.01
N LEU A 50 -0.58 -0.73 2.42
CA LEU A 50 -1.67 -1.43 3.09
C LEU A 50 -1.45 -1.31 4.60
N LEU A 51 -2.41 -0.68 5.27
CA LEU A 51 -2.32 -0.33 6.69
C LEU A 51 -3.49 -0.93 7.45
N LYS A 52 -3.25 -1.38 8.69
CA LYS A 52 -4.33 -1.62 9.64
C LYS A 52 -4.99 -0.28 9.98
N LYS A 53 -6.32 -0.26 10.07
CA LYS A 53 -7.05 0.95 10.47
C LYS A 53 -6.67 1.32 11.90
N SER A 54 -6.35 2.59 12.07
CA SER A 54 -6.17 3.24 13.35
C SER A 54 -6.92 4.58 13.36
N ASN A 55 -7.15 5.13 14.55
CA ASN A 55 -7.88 6.39 14.73
C ASN A 55 -7.02 7.63 14.38
N THR A 56 -5.99 7.47 13.57
CA THR A 56 -5.06 8.52 13.17
C THR A 56 -4.79 8.48 11.67
N ASN A 57 -4.53 9.66 11.12
CA ASN A 57 -4.08 9.84 9.74
C ASN A 57 -2.56 10.02 9.66
N VAL A 58 -1.85 9.88 10.78
CA VAL A 58 -0.37 9.86 10.83
C VAL A 58 0.11 8.44 10.54
N TRP A 59 1.25 8.32 9.86
CA TRP A 59 1.88 7.02 9.64
C TRP A 59 2.27 6.36 10.97
N VAL A 60 1.86 5.11 11.17
CA VAL A 60 2.25 4.28 12.32
C VAL A 60 2.88 3.01 11.78
N GLN A 61 4.17 2.80 12.06
CA GLN A 61 4.93 1.67 11.49
C GLN A 61 4.31 0.31 11.81
N ASN A 62 3.73 0.15 13.00
CA ASN A 62 3.09 -1.10 13.42
C ASN A 62 1.77 -1.39 12.69
N ASP A 63 1.17 -0.39 12.05
CA ASP A 63 -0.03 -0.58 11.24
C ASP A 63 0.33 -1.10 9.83
N TYR A 64 1.60 -1.05 9.42
CA TYR A 64 2.01 -1.47 8.08
C TYR A 64 1.93 -2.99 7.88
N ILE A 65 1.10 -3.40 6.92
CA ILE A 65 0.89 -4.80 6.55
C ILE A 65 1.75 -5.16 5.34
N GLY A 66 1.77 -4.31 4.32
CA GLY A 66 2.50 -4.56 3.09
C GLY A 66 2.23 -3.53 2.00
N GLY A 67 2.74 -3.82 0.80
CA GLY A 67 2.56 -2.99 -0.39
C GLY A 67 1.46 -3.52 -1.32
N GLY A 68 0.97 -2.65 -2.18
CA GLY A 68 0.09 -2.98 -3.29
C GLY A 68 0.28 -2.04 -4.47
N SER A 69 -0.46 -2.29 -5.55
CA SER A 69 -0.45 -1.44 -6.74
C SER A 69 -1.86 -1.14 -7.24
N ILE A 70 -2.12 0.12 -7.59
CA ILE A 70 -3.38 0.53 -8.21
C ILE A 70 -3.43 0.00 -9.64
N ILE A 71 -4.44 -0.83 -9.93
CA ILE A 71 -4.71 -1.33 -11.30
C ILE A 71 -6.02 -0.79 -11.87
N HIS A 72 -6.85 -0.19 -11.03
CA HIS A 72 -8.05 0.55 -11.38
C HIS A 72 -8.31 1.59 -10.26
N PRO A 73 -8.99 2.72 -10.50
CA PRO A 73 -9.23 3.76 -9.47
C PRO A 73 -9.88 3.30 -8.15
N SER A 74 -10.40 2.06 -8.10
CA SER A 74 -11.00 1.46 -6.91
C SER A 74 -10.49 0.04 -6.66
N VAL A 75 -9.38 -0.38 -7.27
CA VAL A 75 -8.81 -1.73 -7.11
C VAL A 75 -7.30 -1.63 -6.89
N VAL A 76 -6.86 -2.23 -5.80
CA VAL A 76 -5.45 -2.44 -5.46
C VAL A 76 -5.15 -3.92 -5.54
N ILE A 77 -4.09 -4.30 -6.27
CA ILE A 77 -3.56 -5.66 -6.27
C ILE A 77 -2.48 -5.79 -5.20
N THR A 78 -2.45 -6.92 -4.51
CA THR A 78 -1.42 -7.28 -3.52
C THR A 78 -1.25 -8.79 -3.46
N VAL A 79 -0.39 -9.27 -2.57
CA VAL A 79 -0.16 -10.69 -2.32
C VAL A 79 -1.11 -11.22 -1.24
N ASN A 80 -1.77 -12.34 -1.50
CA ASN A 80 -2.85 -12.83 -0.63
C ASN A 80 -2.38 -13.18 0.79
N HIS A 81 -1.16 -13.69 0.96
CA HIS A 81 -0.65 -14.08 2.29
C HIS A 81 -0.55 -12.90 3.28
N LYS A 82 -0.50 -11.67 2.79
CA LYS A 82 -0.52 -10.46 3.64
C LYS A 82 -1.89 -10.17 4.25
N LEU A 83 -2.95 -10.70 3.63
CA LEU A 83 -4.33 -10.45 4.05
C LEU A 83 -4.87 -11.52 5.01
N LEU A 84 -4.10 -12.56 5.32
CA LEU A 84 -4.58 -13.71 6.12
C LEU A 84 -4.88 -13.37 7.59
N GLN A 85 -4.35 -12.25 8.11
CA GLN A 85 -4.48 -11.84 9.51
C GLN A 85 -5.31 -10.57 9.68
N VAL A 86 -5.98 -10.11 8.62
CA VAL A 86 -6.77 -8.88 8.61
C VAL A 86 -8.07 -9.07 7.84
N THR A 87 -9.11 -8.38 8.27
CA THR A 87 -10.39 -8.29 7.54
C THR A 87 -10.43 -7.04 6.66
N PRO A 88 -11.31 -6.97 5.64
CA PRO A 88 -11.52 -5.74 4.86
C PRO A 88 -11.83 -4.52 5.74
N GLU A 89 -12.64 -4.70 6.78
CA GLU A 89 -13.04 -3.62 7.69
C GLU A 89 -11.88 -3.08 8.52
N GLU A 90 -10.84 -3.89 8.74
CA GLU A 90 -9.61 -3.53 9.45
C GLU A 90 -8.54 -2.95 8.50
N LEU A 91 -8.75 -2.96 7.18
CA LEU A 91 -7.75 -2.53 6.21
C LEU A 91 -8.03 -1.14 5.63
N LYS A 92 -6.97 -0.32 5.58
CA LYS A 92 -6.92 0.99 4.92
C LYS A 92 -5.81 0.98 3.87
N CYS A 93 -6.11 1.46 2.67
CA CYS A 93 -5.15 1.68 1.60
C CYS A 93 -4.73 3.16 1.61
N ARG A 94 -3.42 3.43 1.67
CA ARG A 94 -2.86 4.79 1.54
C ARG A 94 -2.07 4.90 0.23
N ALA A 95 -2.48 5.81 -0.64
CA ALA A 95 -1.84 6.09 -1.94
C ALA A 95 -1.23 7.49 -1.98
N GLY A 96 -0.20 7.67 -2.82
CA GLY A 96 0.49 8.96 -2.98
C GLY A 96 1.48 9.29 -1.86
N GLU A 97 1.74 8.35 -0.96
CA GLU A 97 2.74 8.47 0.10
C GLU A 97 4.16 8.36 -0.48
N TRP A 98 5.11 9.08 0.11
CA TRP A 98 6.51 9.07 -0.32
C TRP A 98 7.51 9.08 0.83
N ASP A 99 7.37 10.03 1.77
CA ASP A 99 8.19 10.09 2.99
C ASP A 99 7.27 10.05 4.21
N THR A 100 7.19 8.88 4.83
CA THR A 100 6.30 8.61 5.97
C THR A 100 6.63 9.43 7.22
N GLN A 101 7.73 10.16 7.24
CA GLN A 101 8.16 11.00 8.36
C GLN A 101 7.64 12.45 8.26
N THR A 102 7.04 12.82 7.13
CA THR A 102 6.53 14.16 6.87
C THR A 102 5.16 14.10 6.19
N VAL A 103 4.50 15.27 6.12
CA VAL A 103 3.23 15.48 5.41
C VAL A 103 3.30 16.74 4.52
N ASN A 104 4.51 17.22 4.26
CA ASN A 104 4.80 18.45 3.52
C ASN A 104 5.04 18.13 2.03
N GLU A 105 4.15 17.35 1.42
CA GLU A 105 4.18 17.04 0.00
C GLU A 105 3.24 17.96 -0.80
N GLN A 106 3.54 18.15 -2.09
CA GLN A 106 2.71 19.00 -2.97
C GLN A 106 1.27 18.50 -3.09
N PHE A 107 1.09 17.17 -3.14
CA PHE A 107 -0.22 16.53 -3.15
C PHE A 107 -0.40 15.68 -1.91
N GLN A 108 -1.53 15.86 -1.24
CA GLN A 108 -1.87 15.09 -0.05
C GLN A 108 -2.09 13.61 -0.39
N VAL A 109 -1.67 12.75 0.54
CA VAL A 109 -1.97 11.33 0.51
C VAL A 109 -3.48 11.07 0.48
N GLN A 110 -3.88 10.00 -0.18
CA GLN A 110 -5.28 9.56 -0.22
C GLN A 110 -5.44 8.25 0.50
N GLU A 111 -6.33 8.23 1.49
CA GLU A 111 -6.68 7.02 2.22
C GLU A 111 -8.07 6.53 1.85
N ARG A 112 -8.22 5.22 1.65
CA ARG A 112 -9.50 4.57 1.38
C ARG A 112 -9.58 3.26 2.14
N ASP A 113 -10.74 3.01 2.73
CA ASP A 113 -11.05 1.75 3.39
C ASP A 113 -11.25 0.64 2.36
N ALA A 114 -10.84 -0.58 2.70
CA ALA A 114 -11.15 -1.73 1.86
C ALA A 114 -12.61 -2.15 2.03
N ASP A 115 -13.25 -2.48 0.91
CA ASP A 115 -14.65 -2.96 0.87
C ASP A 115 -14.72 -4.48 0.93
N ARG A 116 -13.86 -5.17 0.15
CA ARG A 116 -13.77 -6.63 0.10
C ARG A 116 -12.42 -7.08 -0.41
N PHE A 117 -12.06 -8.33 -0.13
CA PHE A 117 -10.91 -9.00 -0.74
C PHE A 117 -11.37 -9.99 -1.81
N VAL A 118 -10.61 -10.08 -2.89
CA VAL A 118 -10.80 -11.11 -3.93
C VAL A 118 -9.48 -11.83 -4.08
N SER A 119 -9.43 -13.06 -3.57
CA SER A 119 -8.26 -13.92 -3.61
C SER A 119 -8.29 -14.82 -4.85
N HIS A 120 -7.12 -15.19 -5.37
CA HIS A 120 -7.03 -16.20 -6.42
C HIS A 120 -7.55 -17.55 -5.90
N GLU A 121 -8.39 -18.23 -6.67
CA GLU A 121 -9.08 -19.47 -6.26
C GLU A 121 -8.09 -20.59 -5.89
N GLU A 122 -6.96 -20.67 -6.59
CA GLU A 122 -5.91 -21.68 -6.36
C GLU A 122 -4.82 -21.23 -5.38
N PHE A 123 -5.03 -20.15 -4.61
CA PHE A 123 -4.06 -19.75 -3.61
C PHE A 123 -3.94 -20.81 -2.51
N PHE A 124 -2.74 -21.36 -2.35
CA PHE A 124 -2.43 -22.39 -1.36
C PHE A 124 -1.51 -21.87 -0.24
N ILE A 125 -1.82 -22.20 1.01
CA ILE A 125 -0.99 -21.93 2.18
C ILE A 125 -0.42 -23.26 2.66
N SER A 126 0.90 -23.44 2.64
CA SER A 126 1.51 -24.58 3.31
C SER A 126 1.56 -24.31 4.81
N GLU A 127 0.77 -25.04 5.60
CA GLU A 127 0.93 -25.04 7.06
C GLU A 127 2.26 -25.69 7.44
N LYS A 128 3.09 -24.99 8.23
CA LYS A 128 4.23 -25.63 8.88
C LYS A 128 3.70 -26.45 10.05
N THR A 129 3.30 -27.70 9.82
CA THR A 129 3.00 -28.64 10.91
C THR A 129 4.27 -28.91 11.72
N ASN A 130 4.34 -28.37 12.93
CA ASN A 130 5.42 -28.66 13.88
C ASN A 130 5.13 -30.01 14.56
N THR A 131 5.43 -31.11 13.88
CA THR A 131 5.35 -32.45 14.46
C THR A 131 6.57 -32.69 15.36
N GLN A 132 6.57 -32.16 16.58
CA GLN A 132 7.33 -32.75 17.67
C GLN A 132 6.48 -33.87 18.27
N ASN A 133 6.66 -35.09 17.75
CA ASN A 133 6.08 -36.28 18.35
C ASN A 133 6.63 -36.45 19.77
N SER A 134 5.72 -36.41 20.72
CA SER A 134 5.88 -36.96 22.06
C SER A 134 5.99 -38.48 21.96
N GLU A 135 7.20 -38.99 21.77
CA GLU A 135 7.53 -40.40 22.00
C GLU A 135 8.65 -40.46 23.05
N GLN A 136 8.26 -40.48 24.33
CA GLN A 136 8.93 -41.24 25.39
C GLN A 136 8.04 -41.24 26.65
N GLN A 137 6.95 -42.00 26.58
CA GLN A 137 6.35 -42.65 27.75
C GLN A 137 6.03 -44.09 27.34
N HIS A 138 6.99 -45.00 27.52
CA HIS A 138 6.82 -46.39 27.94
C HIS A 138 8.18 -47.11 27.90
N SER A 139 8.81 -47.21 29.09
CA SER A 139 9.43 -48.41 29.68
C SER A 139 10.38 -48.03 30.80
#